data_AF-A0A0H1BAH0-F1
#
_entry.id   AF-A0A0H1BAH0-F1
#
_cell.length_a   1.000
_cell.length_b   1.000
_cell.length_c   1.000
_cell.angle_alpha   90.00
_cell.angle_beta   90.00
_cell.angle_gamma   90.00
#
_symmetry.space_group_name_H-M   'P 1'
#
loop_
_entity.id
_entity.type
_entity.pdbx_description
1 polymer ?
#
loop_
_entity_poly.entity_id
_entity_poly.type
_entity_poly.pdbx_seq_one_letter_code
_entity_poly.pdbx_strand_id
1 'polypeptide(L)'
;MATWGELKGEEVIMQYSTAIAKEGGQIVSLALGTEVMQNGDGTLTDCAFANVRLPLDYHVIASGDPAAAGQVEEWMSNVLVEKYETFMSFAFYDEQWWVRLNEQVYLDVSDFEWAADLWKKVCGRVMNGDWKT
;
A
#
# COMPACT_ATOMS: atom_id res chain seq x y z
N MET A 1 -2.58 12.92 27.32
CA MET A 1 -1.37 13.25 26.55
C MET A 1 -0.61 11.96 26.33
N ALA A 2 -0.29 11.60 25.08
CA ALA A 2 0.47 10.39 24.76
C ALA A 2 1.89 10.48 25.33
N THR A 3 2.43 9.35 25.79
CA THR A 3 3.77 9.24 26.39
C THR A 3 4.43 7.93 25.95
N TRP A 4 5.69 7.98 25.52
CA TRP A 4 6.50 6.80 25.18
C TRP A 4 7.96 7.07 25.58
N GLY A 5 8.47 6.32 26.56
CA GLY A 5 9.76 6.66 27.19
C GLY A 5 9.75 8.08 27.77
N GLU A 6 10.69 8.92 27.33
CA GLU A 6 10.79 10.33 27.72
C GLU A 6 9.93 11.28 26.86
N LEU A 7 9.40 10.78 25.74
CA LEU A 7 8.68 11.55 24.73
C LEU A 7 7.24 11.85 25.17
N LYS A 8 6.70 12.99 24.71
CA LYS A 8 5.33 13.41 25.05
C LYS A 8 4.65 14.12 23.87
N GLY A 9 3.33 13.97 23.78
CA GLY A 9 2.52 14.73 22.82
C GLY A 9 2.85 14.37 21.36
N GLU A 10 3.12 15.38 20.54
CA GLU A 10 3.34 15.23 19.08
C GLU A 10 4.51 14.31 18.76
N GLU A 11 5.60 14.39 19.53
CA GLU A 11 6.79 13.60 19.28
C GLU A 11 6.52 12.10 19.41
N VAL A 12 5.66 11.71 20.36
CA VAL A 12 5.21 10.31 20.52
C VAL A 12 4.39 9.88 19.31
N ILE A 13 3.47 10.74 18.87
CA ILE A 13 2.58 10.47 17.75
C ILE A 13 3.39 10.26 16.47
N MET A 14 4.27 11.20 16.13
CA MET A 14 5.07 11.11 14.91
C MET A 14 5.99 9.89 14.89
N GLN A 15 6.64 9.57 16.03
CA GLN A 15 7.54 8.42 16.11
C GLN A 15 6.77 7.09 16.03
N TYR A 16 5.64 6.97 16.74
CA TYR A 16 4.76 5.81 16.63
C TYR A 16 4.28 5.63 15.19
N SER A 17 3.72 6.69 14.60
CA SER A 17 3.16 6.66 13.27
C SER A 17 4.18 6.27 12.19
N THR A 18 5.39 6.82 12.29
CA THR A 18 6.48 6.47 11.37
C THR A 18 6.93 5.02 11.56
N ALA A 19 7.00 4.53 12.80
CA ALA A 19 7.39 3.15 13.08
C ALA A 19 6.37 2.15 12.52
N ILE A 20 5.08 2.39 12.79
CA ILE A 20 4.00 1.53 12.31
C ILE A 20 3.85 1.60 10.78
N ALA A 21 4.02 2.77 10.16
CA ALA A 21 4.03 2.87 8.70
C ALA A 21 5.15 2.03 8.05
N LYS A 22 6.36 2.06 8.64
CA LYS A 22 7.51 1.26 8.17
C LYS A 22 7.25 -0.24 8.33
N GLU A 23 6.78 -0.67 9.50
CA GLU A 23 6.45 -2.07 9.78
C GLU A 23 5.32 -2.57 8.88
N GLY A 24 4.25 -1.78 8.75
CA GLY A 24 3.12 -2.08 7.88
C GLY A 24 3.51 -2.22 6.40
N GLY A 25 4.37 -1.33 5.90
CA GLY A 25 4.95 -1.45 4.55
C GLY A 25 5.75 -2.75 4.37
N GLN A 26 6.55 -3.14 5.37
CA GLN A 26 7.31 -4.40 5.34
C GLN A 26 6.39 -5.63 5.34
N ILE A 27 5.35 -5.64 6.18
CA ILE A 27 4.37 -6.74 6.24
C ILE A 27 3.71 -6.94 4.88
N VAL A 28 3.19 -5.87 4.27
CA VAL A 28 2.48 -5.95 3.00
C VAL A 28 3.44 -6.34 1.87
N SER A 29 4.64 -5.75 1.79
CA SER A 29 5.62 -6.10 0.74
C SER A 29 6.10 -7.54 0.82
N LEU A 30 6.40 -8.05 2.02
CA LEU A 30 6.78 -9.46 2.23
C LEU A 30 5.65 -10.40 1.82
N ALA A 31 4.42 -10.08 2.20
CA ALA A 31 3.24 -10.89 1.88
C ALA A 31 2.95 -10.94 0.38
N LEU A 32 3.24 -9.86 -0.36
CA LEU A 32 3.08 -9.77 -1.81
C LEU A 32 4.30 -10.28 -2.59
N GLY A 33 5.43 -10.54 -1.93
CA GLY A 33 6.68 -10.90 -2.60
C GLY A 33 7.27 -9.74 -3.40
N THR A 34 7.07 -8.51 -2.94
CA THR A 34 7.51 -7.27 -3.61
C THR A 34 8.34 -6.41 -2.65
N GLU A 35 8.35 -5.09 -2.83
CA GLU A 35 9.18 -4.16 -2.06
C GLU A 35 8.43 -2.89 -1.66
N VAL A 36 8.94 -2.24 -0.61
CA VAL A 36 8.57 -0.89 -0.23
C VAL A 36 9.36 0.10 -1.08
N MET A 37 8.72 1.18 -1.54
CA MET A 37 9.41 2.26 -2.24
C MET A 37 10.41 2.93 -1.30
N GLN A 38 11.70 2.76 -1.60
CA GLN A 38 12.77 3.26 -0.75
C GLN A 38 14.01 3.63 -1.56
N ASN A 39 14.77 4.63 -1.09
CA ASN A 39 16.06 4.99 -1.66
C ASN A 39 17.21 4.31 -0.89
N GLY A 40 18.44 4.39 -1.42
CA GLY A 40 19.61 3.79 -0.77
C GLY A 40 19.93 4.36 0.62
N ASP A 41 19.45 5.57 0.91
CA ASP A 41 19.67 6.26 2.20
C ASP A 41 18.59 5.94 3.25
N GLY A 42 17.50 5.25 2.87
CA GLY A 42 16.43 4.85 3.79
C GLY A 42 15.44 5.96 4.17
N THR A 43 15.43 7.10 3.49
CA THR A 43 14.71 8.32 3.94
C THR A 43 13.30 8.50 3.38
N LEU A 44 12.88 7.74 2.36
CA LEU A 44 11.55 7.93 1.74
C LEU A 44 10.39 7.51 2.65
N THR A 45 10.66 6.69 3.66
CA THR A 45 9.67 6.21 4.63
C THR A 45 9.75 6.93 5.97
N ASP A 46 10.46 8.05 6.07
CA ASP A 46 10.53 8.86 7.29
C ASP A 46 9.26 9.74 7.44
N CYS A 47 8.11 9.10 7.33
CA CYS A 47 6.78 9.70 7.47
C CYS A 47 5.73 8.64 7.83
N ALA A 48 4.48 9.07 8.04
CA ALA A 48 3.37 8.22 8.43
C ALA A 48 2.70 7.47 7.26
N PHE A 49 3.46 7.10 6.22
CA PHE A 49 2.98 6.21 5.17
C PHE A 49 4.12 5.41 4.53
N ALA A 50 3.76 4.31 3.87
CA ALA A 50 4.66 3.55 3.02
C ALA A 50 3.98 3.26 1.67
N ASN A 51 4.74 3.32 0.59
CA ASN A 51 4.29 2.83 -0.72
C ASN A 51 4.81 1.42 -0.94
N VAL A 52 3.95 0.48 -1.33
CA VAL A 52 4.32 -0.91 -1.60
C VAL A 52 4.00 -1.25 -3.05
N ARG A 53 4.94 -1.88 -3.74
CA ARG A 53 4.74 -2.32 -5.12
C ARG A 53 3.73 -3.48 -5.16
N LEU A 54 2.75 -3.40 -6.06
CA LEU A 54 1.84 -4.51 -6.32
C LEU A 54 2.51 -5.53 -7.26
N PRO A 55 2.28 -6.84 -7.10
CA PRO A 55 2.87 -7.88 -7.94
C PRO A 55 2.12 -8.02 -9.28
N LEU A 56 2.02 -6.93 -10.03
CA LEU A 56 1.30 -6.83 -11.30
C LEU A 56 2.26 -6.37 -12.39
N ASP A 57 2.47 -7.20 -13.41
CA ASP A 57 3.32 -6.88 -14.55
C ASP A 57 2.54 -6.03 -15.56
N TYR A 58 3.04 -4.83 -15.87
CA TYR A 58 2.38 -3.87 -16.75
C TYR A 58 2.17 -4.40 -18.18
N HIS A 59 3.12 -5.15 -18.71
CA HIS A 59 3.03 -5.71 -20.06
C HIS A 59 2.12 -6.93 -20.13
N VAL A 60 2.03 -7.73 -19.06
CA VAL A 60 1.13 -8.87 -19.01
C VAL A 60 -0.31 -8.43 -18.73
N ILE A 61 -0.51 -7.53 -17.77
CA ILE A 61 -1.84 -7.07 -17.37
C ILE A 61 -2.39 -6.10 -18.40
N ALA A 62 -1.68 -4.99 -18.64
CA ALA A 62 -2.18 -3.88 -19.45
C ALA A 62 -1.59 -3.85 -20.87
N SER A 63 -0.85 -4.87 -21.30
CA SER A 63 -0.23 -4.90 -22.64
C SER A 63 0.70 -3.72 -22.95
N GLY A 64 1.24 -3.06 -21.92
CA GLY A 64 2.02 -1.85 -22.09
C GLY A 64 1.20 -0.61 -22.50
N ASP A 65 -0.13 -0.66 -22.35
CA ASP A 65 -1.03 0.45 -22.66
C ASP A 65 -1.41 1.26 -21.40
N PRO A 66 -1.07 2.56 -21.33
CA PRO A 66 -1.43 3.41 -20.19
C PRO A 66 -2.93 3.53 -19.98
N ALA A 67 -3.75 3.47 -21.05
CA ALA A 67 -5.20 3.54 -20.92
C ALA A 67 -5.75 2.29 -20.22
N ALA A 68 -5.26 1.11 -20.60
CA ALA A 68 -5.57 -0.14 -19.91
C ALA A 68 -5.08 -0.15 -18.46
N ALA A 69 -3.91 0.42 -18.17
CA ALA A 69 -3.44 0.55 -16.79
C ALA A 69 -4.37 1.45 -15.94
N GLY A 70 -4.89 2.54 -16.52
CA GLY A 70 -5.89 3.37 -15.87
C GLY A 70 -7.19 2.63 -15.56
N GLN A 71 -7.65 1.75 -16.46
CA GLN A 71 -8.83 0.90 -16.22
C GLN A 71 -8.60 -0.10 -15.08
N VAL A 72 -7.39 -0.66 -14.98
CA VAL A 72 -7.01 -1.53 -13.86
C VAL A 72 -7.07 -0.76 -12.53
N GLU A 73 -6.56 0.47 -12.48
CA GLU A 73 -6.60 1.32 -11.28
C GLU A 73 -8.03 1.72 -10.88
N GLU A 74 -8.86 2.10 -11.85
CA GLU A 74 -10.28 2.41 -11.63
C GLU A 74 -11.02 1.19 -11.08
N TRP A 75 -10.80 0.01 -11.68
CA TRP A 75 -11.41 -1.23 -11.21
C TRP A 75 -10.95 -1.60 -9.80
N MET A 76 -9.65 -1.48 -9.50
CA MET A 76 -9.14 -1.75 -8.15
C MET A 76 -9.76 -0.77 -7.14
N SER A 77 -9.87 0.51 -7.49
CA SER A 77 -10.51 1.54 -6.66
C SER A 77 -11.97 1.19 -6.35
N ASN A 78 -12.75 0.82 -7.37
CA ASN A 78 -14.15 0.41 -7.18
C ASN A 78 -14.27 -0.85 -6.32
N VAL A 79 -13.40 -1.85 -6.53
CA VAL A 79 -13.38 -3.06 -5.69
C VAL A 79 -13.06 -2.74 -4.23
N LEU A 80 -12.09 -1.86 -3.96
CA LEU A 80 -11.76 -1.47 -2.58
C LEU A 80 -12.97 -0.80 -1.90
N VAL A 81 -13.59 0.17 -2.58
CA VAL A 81 -14.69 0.96 -2.02
C VAL A 81 -15.96 0.12 -1.87
N GLU A 82 -16.40 -0.55 -2.93
CA GLU A 82 -17.72 -1.19 -2.98
C GLU A 82 -17.76 -2.55 -2.26
N LYS A 83 -16.64 -3.29 -2.26
CA LYS A 83 -16.60 -4.66 -1.70
C LYS A 83 -15.92 -4.73 -0.34
N TYR A 84 -14.91 -3.91 -0.11
CA TYR A 84 -14.09 -3.97 1.10
C TYR A 84 -14.24 -2.75 1.99
N GLU A 85 -15.10 -1.79 1.62
CA GLU A 85 -15.41 -0.59 2.40
C GLU A 85 -14.15 0.18 2.85
N THR A 86 -13.13 0.17 1.99
CA THR A 86 -11.83 0.80 2.24
C THR A 86 -11.35 1.57 1.03
N PHE A 87 -10.33 2.39 1.21
CA PHE A 87 -9.63 3.04 0.11
C PHE A 87 -8.15 3.21 0.43
N MET A 88 -7.30 2.84 -0.52
CA MET A 88 -5.86 3.09 -0.49
C MET A 88 -5.49 3.71 -1.82
N SER A 89 -4.74 4.82 -1.77
CA SER A 89 -4.39 5.57 -2.97
C SER A 89 -3.31 4.86 -3.78
N PHE A 90 -3.42 4.93 -5.10
CA PHE A 90 -2.49 4.33 -6.05
C PHE A 90 -1.52 5.34 -6.64
N ALA A 91 -0.38 4.86 -7.11
CA ALA A 91 0.49 5.57 -8.03
C ALA A 91 1.03 4.59 -9.09
N PHE A 92 0.94 4.98 -10.36
CA PHE A 92 1.67 4.31 -11.44
C PHE A 92 3.00 5.04 -11.67
N TYR A 93 4.11 4.37 -11.39
CA TYR A 93 5.45 4.94 -11.51
C TYR A 93 6.45 3.86 -11.92
N ASP A 94 7.29 4.18 -12.89
CA ASP A 94 8.32 3.29 -13.45
C ASP A 94 7.74 1.95 -13.94
N GLU A 95 6.61 2.01 -14.65
CA GLU A 95 5.86 0.85 -15.15
C GLU A 95 5.39 -0.12 -14.06
N GLN A 96 5.27 0.36 -12.82
CA GLN A 96 4.79 -0.39 -11.66
C GLN A 96 3.59 0.30 -11.02
N TRP A 97 2.65 -0.50 -10.51
CA TRP A 97 1.62 -0.02 -9.59
C TRP A 97 2.12 -0.04 -8.15
N TRP A 98 1.93 1.06 -7.45
CA TRP A 98 2.25 1.23 -6.05
C TRP A 98 0.98 1.56 -5.26
N VAL A 99 0.76 0.90 -4.13
CA VAL A 99 -0.27 1.27 -3.17
C VAL A 99 0.35 2.05 -2.01
N ARG A 100 -0.25 3.17 -1.64
CA ARG A 100 0.13 3.95 -0.45
C ARG A 100 -0.71 3.54 0.75
N LEU A 101 -0.05 3.02 1.76
CA LEU A 101 -0.61 2.65 3.06
C LEU A 101 -0.35 3.81 4.03
N ASN A 102 -1.41 4.51 4.43
CA ASN A 102 -1.29 5.62 5.37
C ASN A 102 -1.53 5.08 6.78
N GLU A 103 -0.56 5.27 7.65
CA GLU A 103 -0.74 5.00 9.07
C GLU A 103 -1.55 6.14 9.71
N GLN A 104 -2.30 5.79 10.76
CA GLN A 104 -2.91 6.73 11.68
C GLN A 104 -2.84 6.16 13.10
N VAL A 105 -2.87 7.03 14.12
CA VAL A 105 -2.79 6.65 15.55
C VAL A 105 -3.85 5.67 16.05
N TYR A 106 -4.91 5.44 15.27
CA TYR A 106 -5.98 4.49 15.56
C TYR A 106 -5.83 3.15 14.82
N LEU A 107 -4.77 3.00 14.02
CA LEU A 107 -4.40 1.76 13.35
C LEU A 107 -3.30 1.05 14.13
N ASP A 108 -3.26 -0.26 13.97
CA ASP A 108 -2.19 -1.11 14.47
C ASP A 108 -1.71 -2.09 13.40
N VAL A 109 -0.73 -2.92 13.78
CA VAL A 109 -0.10 -3.90 12.90
C VAL A 109 -1.12 -4.83 12.22
N SER A 110 -2.20 -5.19 12.91
CA SER A 110 -3.21 -6.12 12.37
C SER A 110 -4.00 -5.54 11.19
N ASP A 111 -4.13 -4.21 11.11
CA ASP A 111 -4.73 -3.54 9.95
C ASP A 111 -3.87 -3.71 8.69
N PHE A 112 -2.54 -3.72 8.84
CA PHE A 112 -1.60 -3.96 7.74
C PHE A 112 -1.52 -5.43 7.35
N GLU A 113 -1.68 -6.36 8.30
CA GLU A 113 -1.85 -7.78 8.00
C GLU A 113 -3.14 -8.03 7.20
N TRP A 114 -4.24 -7.36 7.59
CA TRP A 114 -5.48 -7.40 6.82
C TRP A 114 -5.30 -6.81 5.43
N ALA A 115 -4.61 -5.66 5.30
CA ALA A 115 -4.30 -5.05 4.02
C ALA A 115 -3.47 -5.98 3.12
N ALA A 116 -2.50 -6.70 3.69
CA ALA A 116 -1.69 -7.68 2.97
C ALA A 116 -2.54 -8.80 2.35
N ASP A 117 -3.46 -9.36 3.14
CA ASP A 117 -4.37 -10.40 2.67
C ASP A 117 -5.40 -9.90 1.66
N LEU A 118 -5.86 -8.66 1.84
CA LEU A 118 -6.72 -7.99 0.86
C LEU A 118 -5.99 -7.80 -0.47
N TRP A 119 -4.74 -7.31 -0.45
CA TRP A 119 -3.97 -7.10 -1.68
C TRP A 119 -3.64 -8.40 -2.41
N LYS A 120 -3.36 -9.49 -1.70
CA LYS A 120 -3.25 -10.82 -2.34
C LYS A 120 -4.50 -11.19 -3.14
N LYS A 121 -5.69 -10.95 -2.55
CA LYS A 121 -6.98 -11.23 -3.20
C LYS A 121 -7.22 -10.32 -4.40
N VAL A 122 -7.00 -9.01 -4.24
CA VAL A 122 -7.24 -8.03 -5.30
C VAL A 122 -6.27 -8.24 -6.47
N CYS A 123 -4.97 -8.37 -6.23
CA CYS A 123 -3.99 -8.65 -7.27
C CYS A 123 -4.27 -9.99 -7.97
N GLY A 124 -4.66 -11.03 -7.23
CA GLY A 124 -5.08 -12.31 -7.81
C GLY A 124 -6.21 -12.16 -8.82
N ARG A 125 -7.20 -11.32 -8.52
CA ARG A 125 -8.32 -11.02 -9.43
C ARG A 125 -7.91 -10.19 -10.64
N VAL A 126 -7.00 -9.22 -10.46
CA VAL A 126 -6.43 -8.48 -11.60
C VAL A 126 -5.71 -9.45 -12.56
N MET A 127 -4.90 -10.36 -12.02
CA MET A 127 -4.21 -11.39 -12.82
C MET A 127 -5.17 -12.34 -13.54
N ASN A 128 -6.34 -12.62 -12.95
CA ASN A 128 -7.40 -13.40 -13.61
C ASN A 128 -8.16 -12.62 -14.69
N GLY A 129 -7.94 -11.30 -14.82
CA GLY A 129 -8.59 -10.46 -15.81
C GLY A 129 -9.97 -9.94 -15.41
N ASP A 130 -10.34 -9.99 -14.13
CA ASP A 130 -11.64 -9.54 -13.62
C ASP A 130 -11.94 -8.06 -13.92
N TRP A 131 -10.94 -7.26 -14.27
CA TRP A 131 -11.08 -5.84 -14.61
C TRP A 131 -11.51 -5.58 -16.06
N LYS A 132 -11.56 -6.62 -16.89
CA LYS A 132 -11.95 -6.53 -18.32
C LYS A 132 -13.46 -6.69 -18.55
N THR A 133 -14.25 -6.87 -17.49
CA THR A 133 -15.69 -7.17 -17.54
C THR A 133 -16.56 -5.94 -17.45
#